data_AF-A0A7X6UQU9-F1
#
_entry.id   AF-A0A7X6UQU9-F1
#
_cell.length_a   1.000
_cell.length_b   1.000
_cell.length_c   1.000
_cell.angle_alpha   90.00
_cell.angle_beta   90.00
_cell.angle_gamma   90.00
#
_symmetry.space_group_name_H-M   'P 1'
#
loop_
_entity.id
_entity.type
_entity.pdbx_description
1 polymer ?
#
loop_
_entity_poly.entity_id
_entity_poly.type
_entity_poly.pdbx_seq_one_letter_code
_entity_poly.pdbx_strand_id
1 'polypeptide(L)'
;MSARDFYHVNCVPGQVADETKVAAVDFTYEQRPEKELLPFYSHFFQEQSPERKTLHVAAGTPIYEKDTIITHSHMAQLLAHSSALNSSVTLDMIVKKLAGDALVFLIGLTICVIILRLIKDKQHSTLPGILLFFMSTIPALSISKWLFHSVAVSTSIPQVIATNIFPVALTPILVSALAGRRTAVIASFWVAFVASIFAGYNLFVLLQIFATSMFIILLSGRLRTRSKVLRAGFWGGLLFGFAGFLLSINLNYPWTTLPVQVVAGTIGGIVSGLLALMLLPLYELIFPVTTDMRLMEISTMEHPLLRRLAIEAPGTYHHSIMVANLAHAGAEASGDNALLATVMSYFHDIGKLQNPRYFTENQMLGDNPHDDLSPSMSTLLI
;
A
#
# COMPACT_ATOMS: atom_id res chain seq x y z
N MET A 1 3.19 23.97 24.67
CA MET A 1 4.57 24.50 24.66
C MET A 1 5.48 23.33 24.94
N SER A 2 6.34 22.93 24.01
CA SER A 2 7.18 21.75 24.20
C SER A 2 8.46 22.15 24.90
N ALA A 3 9.04 21.27 25.72
CA ALA A 3 10.29 21.53 26.43
C ALA A 3 11.50 21.84 25.50
N ARG A 4 11.37 21.66 24.17
CA ARG A 4 12.37 22.10 23.20
C ARG A 4 12.42 23.61 23.00
N ASP A 5 11.35 24.34 23.34
CA ASP A 5 11.25 25.78 23.06
C ASP A 5 12.12 26.63 24.01
N PHE A 6 12.72 26.01 25.04
CA PHE A 6 13.49 26.69 26.09
C PHE A 6 14.98 26.31 26.15
N TYR A 7 15.46 25.29 25.43
CA TYR A 7 16.82 24.77 25.64
C TYR A 7 17.53 24.31 24.35
N HIS A 8 18.71 24.87 24.10
CA HIS A 8 19.69 24.38 23.12
C HIS A 8 20.66 23.40 23.78
N VAL A 9 20.50 22.09 23.51
CA VAL A 9 21.43 21.05 23.96
C VAL A 9 22.42 20.77 22.83
N ASN A 10 23.67 21.22 22.98
CA ASN A 10 24.78 20.88 22.09
C ASN A 10 25.60 19.74 22.70
N CYS A 11 25.45 18.52 22.17
CA CYS A 11 26.31 17.40 22.49
C CYS A 11 27.53 17.41 21.55
N VAL A 12 28.74 17.57 22.08
CA VAL A 12 29.98 17.37 21.31
C VAL A 12 30.53 15.98 21.66
N PRO A 13 30.75 15.08 20.69
CA PRO A 13 31.36 13.79 20.98
C PRO A 13 32.84 14.00 21.35
N GLY A 14 33.20 13.68 22.59
CA GLY A 14 34.60 13.60 23.00
C GLY A 14 35.31 12.46 22.27
N GLN A 15 36.54 12.71 21.79
CA GLN A 15 37.39 11.65 21.23
C GLN A 15 37.62 10.57 22.29
N VAL A 16 37.16 9.35 21.99
CA VAL A 16 37.35 8.17 22.84
C VAL A 16 38.79 7.70 22.67
N ALA A 17 39.63 8.04 23.64
CA ALA A 17 40.88 7.34 23.88
C ALA A 17 40.63 6.36 25.05
N ASP A 18 40.82 5.07 24.76
CA ASP A 18 40.82 3.95 25.70
C ASP A 18 39.47 3.23 25.93
N GLU A 19 39.45 1.92 25.65
CA GLU A 19 38.27 1.03 25.51
C GLU A 19 37.51 0.72 26.82
N THR A 20 37.71 1.50 27.89
CA THR A 20 37.07 1.23 29.20
C THR A 20 36.48 2.44 29.92
N LYS A 21 36.40 3.63 29.31
CA LYS A 21 35.89 4.81 30.03
C LYS A 21 34.90 5.69 29.26
N VAL A 22 33.70 5.75 29.82
CA VAL A 22 32.84 6.94 30.03
C VAL A 22 32.62 7.87 28.82
N ALA A 23 31.41 7.88 28.29
CA ALA A 23 30.94 8.99 27.45
C ALA A 23 30.92 10.28 28.30
N ALA A 24 31.87 11.18 28.06
CA ALA A 24 31.78 12.54 28.56
C ALA A 24 30.73 13.29 27.72
N VAL A 25 29.69 13.80 28.37
CA VAL A 25 28.64 14.61 27.72
C VAL A 25 28.72 16.02 28.28
N ASP A 26 29.04 16.98 27.42
CA ASP A 26 28.97 18.40 27.74
C ASP A 26 27.52 18.89 27.62
N PHE A 27 27.03 19.58 28.64
CA PHE A 27 25.71 20.21 28.64
C PHE A 27 25.84 21.72 28.61
N THR A 28 24.91 22.38 27.90
CA THR A 28 24.66 23.82 28.03
C THR A 28 23.17 23.97 28.32
N TYR A 29 22.80 24.70 29.38
CA TYR A 29 21.41 25.07 29.63
C TYR A 29 21.32 26.57 29.83
N GLU A 30 20.29 27.20 29.29
CA GLU A 30 20.00 28.62 29.51
C GLU A 30 18.79 28.69 30.45
N GLN A 31 19.00 29.15 31.69
CA GLN A 31 17.89 29.41 32.60
C GLN A 31 17.23 30.72 32.19
N ARG A 32 16.08 30.69 31.52
CA ARG A 32 15.21 31.87 31.48
C ARG A 32 14.57 32.03 32.86
N PRO A 33 14.74 33.19 33.54
CA PRO A 33 14.08 33.42 34.81
C PRO A 33 12.57 33.42 34.59
N GLU A 34 11.85 32.82 35.54
CA GLU A 34 10.40 32.82 35.63
C GLU A 34 9.91 34.27 35.77
N LYS A 35 9.61 34.93 34.65
CA LYS A 35 9.36 36.38 34.59
C LYS A 35 7.90 36.76 34.35
N GLU A 36 6.94 35.92 34.75
CA GLU A 36 5.52 36.22 34.56
C GLU A 36 4.64 36.18 35.83
N LEU A 37 5.21 36.23 37.03
CA LEU A 37 4.42 36.50 38.24
C LEU A 37 5.17 37.47 39.18
N LEU A 38 4.69 38.74 39.18
CA LEU A 38 4.95 39.86 40.11
C LEU A 38 6.01 40.93 39.72
N PRO A 39 5.63 42.22 39.61
CA PRO A 39 6.50 43.32 39.17
C PRO A 39 7.38 43.94 40.27
N PHE A 40 7.86 43.16 41.25
CA PHE A 40 8.54 43.72 42.44
C PHE A 40 10.04 43.37 42.60
N TYR A 41 10.62 42.51 41.76
CA TYR A 41 12.02 42.05 41.91
C TYR A 41 12.94 42.35 40.71
N SER A 42 12.79 43.51 40.06
CA SER A 42 13.66 43.91 38.94
C SER A 42 15.06 44.40 39.35
N HIS A 43 15.36 44.53 40.64
CA HIS A 43 16.64 45.10 41.13
C HIS A 43 17.69 44.08 41.58
N PHE A 44 17.42 42.77 41.57
CA PHE A 44 18.35 41.76 42.16
C PHE A 44 19.04 40.80 41.18
N PHE A 45 18.78 40.85 39.88
CA PHE A 45 19.44 39.96 38.91
C PHE A 45 20.60 40.69 38.22
N GLN A 46 21.78 40.64 38.84
CA GLN A 46 23.05 40.78 38.11
C GLN A 46 23.16 39.66 37.08
N GLU A 47 23.62 39.99 35.88
CA GLU A 47 23.95 39.07 34.80
C GLU A 47 24.88 37.95 35.30
N GLN A 48 24.32 36.80 35.68
CA GLN A 48 25.08 35.56 35.78
C GLN A 48 24.89 34.81 34.46
N SER A 49 25.98 34.70 33.70
CA SER A 49 26.06 33.81 32.54
C SER A 49 25.66 32.38 32.95
N PRO A 50 24.97 31.61 32.09
CA PRO A 50 24.58 30.24 32.41
C PRO A 50 25.82 29.40 32.75
N GLU A 51 25.86 28.91 33.99
CA GLU A 51 26.98 28.14 34.51
C GLU A 51 27.03 26.77 33.81
N ARG A 52 28.04 26.54 32.96
CA ARG A 52 28.28 25.23 32.32
C ARG A 52 28.66 24.22 33.40
N LYS A 53 27.82 23.20 33.60
CA LYS A 53 28.12 22.04 34.45
C LYS A 53 28.26 20.78 33.58
N THR A 54 29.48 20.25 33.51
CA THR A 54 29.77 18.95 32.91
C THR A 54 29.61 17.88 33.99
N LEU A 55 28.82 16.85 33.70
CA LEU A 55 28.48 15.82 34.68
C LEU A 55 28.93 14.46 34.12
N HIS A 56 29.96 13.88 34.73
CA HIS A 56 30.49 12.58 34.37
C HIS A 56 29.66 11.49 35.06
N VAL A 57 28.90 10.72 34.28
CA VAL A 57 28.11 9.60 34.80
C VAL A 57 28.83 8.29 34.49
N ALA A 58 29.18 7.53 35.52
CA ALA A 58 29.84 6.24 35.36
C ALA A 58 28.87 5.17 34.83
N ALA A 59 29.37 4.22 34.05
CA ALA A 59 28.58 3.09 33.59
C ALA A 59 28.02 2.29 34.79
N GLY A 60 26.74 1.93 34.72
CA GLY A 60 26.04 1.22 35.81
C GLY A 60 25.45 2.12 36.90
N THR A 61 25.60 3.46 36.79
CA THR A 61 24.92 4.39 37.71
C THR A 61 23.41 4.41 37.41
N PRO A 62 22.53 4.12 38.38
CA PRO A 62 21.09 4.24 38.17
C PRO A 62 20.72 5.71 37.94
N ILE A 63 20.03 6.00 36.82
CA ILE A 63 19.60 7.36 36.47
C ILE A 63 18.46 7.83 37.39
N TYR A 64 17.58 6.91 37.77
CA TYR A 64 16.54 7.10 38.77
C TYR A 64 16.17 5.74 39.37
N GLU A 65 15.65 5.74 40.59
CA GLU A 65 15.17 4.55 41.27
C GLU A 65 13.64 4.51 41.31
N LYS A 66 13.08 3.31 41.51
CA LYS A 66 11.64 3.14 41.67
C LYS A 66 11.15 4.04 42.81
N ASP A 67 10.07 4.77 42.58
CA ASP A 67 9.43 5.72 43.52
C ASP A 67 10.18 7.06 43.73
N THR A 68 11.16 7.40 42.89
CA THR A 68 11.79 8.74 42.89
C THR A 68 11.02 9.74 42.03
N ILE A 69 10.90 10.98 42.51
CA ILE A 69 10.31 12.09 41.74
C ILE A 69 11.28 12.45 40.61
N ILE A 70 10.80 12.39 39.37
CA ILE A 70 11.60 12.68 38.18
C ILE A 70 11.89 14.18 38.13
N THR A 71 13.15 14.56 38.30
CA THR A 71 13.64 15.94 38.21
C THR A 71 14.14 16.26 36.79
N HIS A 72 14.32 17.55 36.50
CA HIS A 72 14.84 18.00 35.20
C HIS A 72 16.24 17.44 34.87
N SER A 73 17.06 17.13 35.88
CA SER A 73 18.36 16.48 35.69
C SER A 73 18.24 15.03 35.21
N HIS A 74 17.27 14.26 35.73
CA HIS A 74 17.02 12.89 35.26
C HIS A 74 16.59 12.86 33.79
N MET A 75 15.75 13.81 33.37
CA MET A 75 15.31 13.92 31.97
C MET A 75 16.47 14.28 31.03
N ALA A 76 17.34 15.20 31.45
CA ALA A 76 18.53 15.58 30.68
C ALA A 76 19.52 14.40 30.53
N GLN A 77 19.75 13.62 31.60
CA GLN A 77 20.59 12.42 31.55
C GLN A 77 20.00 11.34 30.63
N LEU A 78 18.69 11.13 30.64
CA LEU A 78 18.00 10.20 29.73
C LEU A 78 18.15 10.61 28.26
N LEU A 79 17.95 11.90 27.95
CA LEU A 79 18.11 12.42 26.59
C LEU A 79 19.56 12.33 26.11
N ALA A 80 20.52 12.64 26.97
CA ALA A 80 21.94 12.50 26.69
C ALA A 80 22.34 11.04 26.48
N HIS A 81 21.84 10.12 27.31
CA HIS A 81 22.08 8.69 27.14
C HIS A 81 21.48 8.17 25.83
N SER A 82 20.25 8.59 25.48
CA SER A 82 19.64 8.26 24.19
C SER A 82 20.42 8.84 23.00
N SER A 83 20.93 10.06 23.12
CA SER A 83 21.78 10.70 22.10
C SER A 83 23.13 9.98 21.96
N ALA A 84 23.75 9.61 23.08
CA ALA A 84 25.00 8.84 23.12
C ALA A 84 24.83 7.45 22.49
N LEU A 85 23.75 6.74 22.80
CA LEU A 85 23.38 5.47 22.17
C LEU A 85 23.24 5.62 20.65
N ASN A 86 22.56 6.69 20.18
CA ASN A 86 22.43 6.98 18.76
C ASN A 86 23.76 7.37 18.10
N SER A 87 24.69 8.00 18.83
CA SER A 87 26.04 8.34 18.34
C SER A 87 27.02 7.16 18.37
N SER A 88 26.75 6.14 19.19
CA SER A 88 27.53 4.89 19.27
C SER A 88 27.17 3.85 18.20
N VAL A 89 26.25 4.21 17.29
CA VAL A 89 25.90 3.37 16.14
C VAL A 89 27.10 3.28 15.21
N THR A 90 27.83 2.16 15.28
CA THR A 90 28.95 1.89 14.39
C THR A 90 28.45 1.50 12.99
N LEU A 91 29.27 1.76 11.96
CA LEU A 91 29.00 1.31 10.59
C LEU A 91 28.74 -0.20 10.54
N ASP A 92 29.45 -0.99 11.35
CA ASP A 92 29.25 -2.44 11.47
C ASP A 92 27.84 -2.80 11.95
N MET A 93 27.31 -2.10 12.96
CA MET A 93 25.93 -2.31 13.43
C MET A 93 24.89 -1.98 12.37
N ILE A 94 25.09 -0.89 11.61
CA ILE A 94 24.19 -0.51 10.50
C ILE A 94 24.22 -1.56 9.40
N VAL A 95 25.42 -2.00 9.00
CA VAL A 95 25.61 -3.00 7.94
C VAL A 95 24.99 -4.33 8.35
N LYS A 96 25.21 -4.79 9.59
CA LYS A 96 24.61 -6.03 10.12
C LYS A 96 23.09 -5.96 10.14
N LYS A 97 22.51 -4.85 10.61
CA LYS A 97 21.05 -4.65 10.61
C LYS A 97 20.49 -4.67 9.18
N LEU A 98 21.12 -3.92 8.27
CA LEU A 98 20.66 -3.84 6.88
C LEU A 98 20.76 -5.19 6.16
N ALA A 99 21.86 -5.92 6.39
CA ALA A 99 22.04 -7.27 5.84
C ALA A 99 21.00 -8.26 6.37
N GLY A 100 20.70 -8.20 7.68
CA GLY A 100 19.64 -8.99 8.30
C GLY A 100 18.26 -8.69 7.72
N ASP A 101 17.87 -7.41 7.66
CA ASP A 101 16.60 -6.96 7.09
C ASP A 101 16.47 -7.38 5.61
N ALA A 102 17.57 -7.28 4.84
CA ALA A 102 17.61 -7.70 3.44
C ALA A 102 17.46 -9.23 3.28
N LEU A 103 18.09 -10.03 4.14
CA LEU A 103 17.98 -11.49 4.11
C LEU A 103 16.55 -11.94 4.42
N VAL A 104 15.93 -11.39 5.47
CA VAL A 104 14.53 -11.68 5.84
C VAL A 104 13.58 -11.29 4.70
N PHE A 105 13.81 -10.14 4.07
CA PHE A 105 13.07 -9.69 2.90
C PHE A 105 13.20 -10.69 1.73
N LEU A 106 14.42 -11.11 1.37
CA LEU A 106 14.64 -12.06 0.28
C LEU A 106 14.00 -13.42 0.53
N ILE A 107 14.07 -13.92 1.76
CA ILE A 107 13.42 -15.19 2.15
C ILE A 107 11.90 -15.05 2.02
N GLY A 108 11.30 -14.01 2.61
CA GLY A 108 9.86 -13.76 2.53
C GLY A 108 9.39 -13.60 1.09
N LEU A 109 10.17 -12.92 0.25
CA LEU A 109 9.87 -12.75 -1.17
C LEU A 109 9.91 -14.09 -1.92
N THR A 110 10.94 -14.90 -1.67
CA THR A 110 11.09 -16.22 -2.29
C THR A 110 9.92 -17.12 -1.94
N ILE A 111 9.47 -17.11 -0.68
CA ILE A 111 8.30 -17.85 -0.22
C ILE A 111 7.03 -17.37 -0.97
N CYS A 112 6.82 -16.06 -1.08
CA CYS A 112 5.67 -15.52 -1.82
C CYS A 112 5.68 -15.94 -3.29
N VAL A 113 6.83 -15.90 -3.96
CA VAL A 113 6.97 -16.32 -5.36
C VAL A 113 6.72 -17.83 -5.51
N ILE A 114 7.22 -18.65 -4.59
CA ILE A 114 6.95 -20.10 -4.58
C ILE A 114 5.45 -20.35 -4.43
N ILE A 115 4.80 -19.72 -3.44
CA ILE A 115 3.35 -19.86 -3.20
C ILE A 115 2.55 -19.44 -4.44
N LEU A 116 2.91 -18.32 -5.09
CA LEU A 116 2.27 -17.88 -6.33
C LEU A 116 2.43 -18.89 -7.47
N ARG A 117 3.60 -19.54 -7.60
CA ARG A 117 3.81 -20.60 -8.59
C ARG A 117 3.03 -21.87 -8.28
N LEU A 118 2.83 -22.19 -7.01
CA LEU A 118 2.08 -23.37 -6.57
C LEU A 118 0.56 -23.20 -6.72
N ILE A 119 0.04 -21.99 -6.53
CA ILE A 119 -1.41 -21.71 -6.59
C ILE A 119 -1.97 -21.73 -8.03
N LYS A 120 -1.11 -21.81 -9.04
CA LYS A 120 -1.38 -22.05 -10.47
C LYS A 120 -2.86 -21.98 -10.85
N ASP A 121 -3.38 -20.76 -10.99
CA ASP A 121 -4.73 -20.58 -11.51
C ASP A 121 -4.71 -20.78 -13.02
N LYS A 122 -5.70 -21.50 -13.57
CA LYS A 122 -5.75 -21.91 -14.99
C LYS A 122 -5.79 -20.72 -15.97
N GLN A 123 -6.02 -19.51 -15.47
CA GLN A 123 -6.45 -18.36 -16.29
C GLN A 123 -5.31 -17.38 -16.65
N HIS A 124 -4.16 -17.40 -15.97
CA HIS A 124 -3.04 -16.52 -16.29
C HIS A 124 -1.71 -17.27 -16.29
N SER A 125 -0.88 -16.99 -17.30
CA SER A 125 0.51 -17.46 -17.32
C SER A 125 1.26 -16.91 -16.10
N THR A 126 2.17 -17.70 -15.55
CA THR A 126 2.84 -17.41 -14.27
C THR A 126 3.68 -16.13 -14.29
N LEU A 127 4.15 -15.67 -15.47
CA LEU A 127 5.07 -14.53 -15.57
C LEU A 127 4.36 -13.16 -15.48
N PRO A 128 3.27 -12.88 -16.23
CA PRO A 128 2.49 -11.65 -16.04
C PRO A 128 1.93 -11.50 -14.62
N GLY A 129 1.46 -12.59 -14.01
CA GLY A 129 0.93 -12.55 -12.63
C GLY A 129 1.98 -12.16 -11.59
N ILE A 130 3.21 -12.67 -11.73
CA ILE A 130 4.34 -12.29 -10.86
C ILE A 130 4.74 -10.83 -11.11
N LEU A 131 4.80 -10.39 -12.37
CA LEU A 131 5.13 -8.99 -12.70
C LEU A 131 4.07 -8.01 -12.16
N LEU A 132 2.79 -8.36 -12.26
CA LEU A 132 1.68 -7.59 -11.68
C LEU A 132 1.77 -7.51 -10.15
N PHE A 133 2.14 -8.60 -9.49
CA PHE A 133 2.40 -8.62 -8.05
C PHE A 133 3.50 -7.62 -7.67
N PHE A 134 4.64 -7.64 -8.36
CA PHE A 134 5.73 -6.71 -8.07
C PHE A 134 5.36 -5.26 -8.39
N MET A 135 4.76 -5.03 -9.56
CA MET A 135 4.44 -3.68 -10.02
C MET A 135 3.33 -3.01 -9.21
N SER A 136 2.47 -3.77 -8.53
CA SER A 136 1.43 -3.23 -7.63
C SER A 136 1.90 -3.06 -6.18
N THR A 137 2.84 -3.89 -5.72
CA THR A 137 3.37 -3.82 -4.34
C THR A 137 4.47 -2.77 -4.19
N ILE A 138 5.31 -2.56 -5.20
CA ILE A 138 6.41 -1.57 -5.17
C ILE A 138 5.92 -0.13 -4.97
N PRO A 139 4.89 0.37 -5.69
CA PRO A 139 4.37 1.72 -5.47
C PRO A 139 3.78 1.87 -4.07
N ALA A 140 3.02 0.87 -3.60
CA ALA A 140 2.44 0.87 -2.27
C ALA A 140 3.53 0.98 -1.19
N LEU A 141 4.58 0.16 -1.26
CA LEU A 141 5.70 0.16 -0.31
C LEU A 141 6.56 1.44 -0.42
N SER A 142 6.75 1.96 -1.62
CA SER A 142 7.53 3.20 -1.84
C SER A 142 6.82 4.41 -1.24
N ILE A 143 5.52 4.58 -1.54
CA ILE A 143 4.69 5.67 -0.98
C ILE A 143 4.68 5.56 0.54
N SER A 144 4.51 4.35 1.04
CA SER A 144 4.50 4.03 2.46
C SER A 144 5.79 4.39 3.18
N LYS A 145 6.94 4.00 2.64
CA LYS A 145 8.26 4.33 3.21
C LYS A 145 8.51 5.83 3.16
N TRP A 146 8.12 6.49 2.08
CA TRP A 146 8.25 7.94 1.93
C TRP A 146 7.38 8.70 2.94
N LEU A 147 6.13 8.29 3.14
CA LEU A 147 5.24 8.87 4.15
C LEU A 147 5.79 8.67 5.55
N PHE A 148 6.25 7.46 5.88
CA PHE A 148 6.84 7.17 7.19
C PHE A 148 8.06 8.05 7.47
N HIS A 149 8.97 8.19 6.49
CA HIS A 149 10.15 9.05 6.63
C HIS A 149 9.78 10.53 6.75
N SER A 150 8.88 11.02 5.90
CA SER A 150 8.46 12.44 5.90
C SER A 150 7.83 12.82 7.24
N VAL A 151 7.02 11.94 7.82
CA VAL A 151 6.39 12.18 9.12
C VAL A 151 7.39 12.04 10.26
N ALA A 152 8.32 11.08 10.21
CA ALA A 152 9.38 10.93 11.21
C ALA A 152 10.32 12.16 11.27
N VAL A 153 10.54 12.84 10.14
CA VAL A 153 11.31 14.09 10.06
C VAL A 153 10.50 15.27 10.59
N SER A 154 9.16 15.26 10.43
CA SER A 154 8.29 16.30 10.99
C SER A 154 8.09 16.07 12.50
N THR A 155 8.72 16.90 13.34
CA THR A 155 8.62 16.77 14.80
C THR A 155 7.22 17.04 15.39
N SER A 156 6.27 17.45 14.55
CA SER A 156 4.95 17.95 14.95
C SER A 156 3.84 16.90 14.92
N ILE A 157 4.05 15.74 14.29
CA ILE A 157 3.03 14.70 14.12
C ILE A 157 3.43 13.46 14.93
N PRO A 158 2.60 13.04 15.91
CA PRO A 158 2.78 11.77 16.60
C PRO A 158 2.96 10.60 15.63
N GLN A 159 3.99 9.77 15.86
CA GLN A 159 4.35 8.63 15.00
C GLN A 159 3.18 7.66 14.76
N VAL A 160 2.24 7.54 15.69
CA VAL A 160 1.05 6.68 15.56
C VAL A 160 0.04 7.22 14.54
N ILE A 161 -0.01 8.53 14.32
CA ILE A 161 -0.79 9.14 13.23
C ILE A 161 -0.13 8.83 11.88
N ALA A 162 1.20 8.86 11.83
CA ALA A 162 1.99 8.54 10.63
C ALA A 162 1.66 7.15 10.08
N THR A 163 1.56 6.16 10.98
CA THR A 163 1.30 4.77 10.62
C THR A 163 -0.11 4.55 10.05
N ASN A 164 -1.06 5.44 10.33
CA ASN A 164 -2.45 5.30 9.88
C ASN A 164 -2.76 6.01 8.55
N ILE A 165 -1.84 6.79 7.97
CA ILE A 165 -1.99 7.41 6.64
C ILE A 165 -1.57 6.45 5.50
N PHE A 166 -1.04 5.29 5.86
CA PHE A 166 -0.51 4.30 4.93
C PHE A 166 -1.57 3.89 3.89
N PRO A 167 -1.24 3.82 2.58
CA PRO A 167 -2.18 3.46 1.53
C PRO A 167 -2.46 1.94 1.51
N VAL A 168 -2.94 1.40 2.64
CA VAL A 168 -3.15 -0.03 2.88
C VAL A 168 -4.14 -0.64 1.90
N ALA A 169 -5.10 0.14 1.42
CA ALA A 169 -6.12 -0.34 0.50
C ALA A 169 -5.64 -0.46 -0.95
N LEU A 170 -4.49 0.12 -1.30
CA LEU A 170 -4.03 0.17 -2.70
C LEU A 170 -3.74 -1.22 -3.26
N THR A 171 -2.90 -1.99 -2.56
CA THR A 171 -2.51 -3.35 -2.96
C THR A 171 -3.70 -4.32 -3.04
N PRO A 172 -4.55 -4.49 -2.00
CA PRO A 172 -5.66 -5.42 -2.07
C PRO A 172 -6.65 -5.07 -3.19
N ILE A 173 -6.90 -3.78 -3.46
CA ILE A 173 -7.78 -3.35 -4.57
C ILE A 173 -7.14 -3.66 -5.92
N LEU A 174 -5.90 -3.23 -6.16
CA LEU A 174 -5.23 -3.40 -7.45
C LEU A 174 -5.04 -4.88 -7.80
N VAL A 175 -4.50 -5.66 -6.87
CA VAL A 175 -4.18 -7.07 -7.13
C VAL A 175 -5.45 -7.89 -7.25
N SER A 176 -6.50 -7.60 -6.47
CA SER A 176 -7.77 -8.33 -6.61
C SER A 176 -8.47 -8.06 -7.93
N ALA A 177 -8.36 -6.83 -8.46
CA ALA A 177 -8.90 -6.46 -9.76
C ALA A 177 -8.12 -7.09 -10.93
N LEU A 178 -6.78 -7.13 -10.86
CA LEU A 178 -5.92 -7.53 -11.97
C LEU A 178 -5.56 -9.02 -11.98
N ALA A 179 -5.32 -9.61 -10.81
CA ALA A 179 -4.79 -10.96 -10.69
C ALA A 179 -5.69 -11.89 -9.85
N GLY A 180 -6.82 -11.38 -9.36
CA GLY A 180 -7.82 -12.14 -8.60
C GLY A 180 -7.57 -12.19 -7.09
N ARG A 181 -8.51 -12.82 -6.37
CA ARG A 181 -8.52 -12.79 -4.89
C ARG A 181 -7.35 -13.53 -4.26
N ARG A 182 -6.95 -14.69 -4.81
CA ARG A 182 -5.89 -15.54 -4.23
C ARG A 182 -4.53 -14.85 -4.25
N THR A 183 -4.18 -14.22 -5.38
CA THR A 183 -2.94 -13.44 -5.53
C THR A 183 -2.97 -12.18 -4.65
N ALA A 184 -4.15 -11.55 -4.51
CA ALA A 184 -4.32 -10.38 -3.64
C ALA A 184 -4.02 -10.71 -2.17
N VAL A 185 -4.46 -11.87 -1.67
CA VAL A 185 -4.15 -12.31 -0.30
C VAL A 185 -2.65 -12.39 -0.05
N ILE A 186 -1.90 -12.99 -0.98
CA ILE A 186 -0.44 -13.15 -0.87
C ILE A 186 0.25 -11.80 -0.96
N ALA A 187 -0.19 -10.92 -1.87
CA ALA A 187 0.35 -9.58 -2.03
C ALA A 187 0.11 -8.71 -0.79
N SER A 188 -1.09 -8.80 -0.21
CA SER A 188 -1.43 -8.10 1.02
C SER A 188 -0.63 -8.61 2.22
N PHE A 189 -0.40 -9.92 2.33
CA PHE A 189 0.49 -10.48 3.35
C PHE A 189 1.91 -9.95 3.18
N TRP A 190 2.42 -9.95 1.94
CA TRP A 190 3.75 -9.45 1.63
C TRP A 190 3.92 -7.97 2.01
N VAL A 191 2.96 -7.11 1.65
CA VAL A 191 2.99 -5.70 2.02
C VAL A 191 2.90 -5.51 3.52
N ALA A 192 2.04 -6.26 4.23
CA ALA A 192 1.95 -6.22 5.69
C ALA A 192 3.25 -6.66 6.37
N PHE A 193 3.89 -7.71 5.84
CA PHE A 193 5.17 -8.21 6.33
C PHE A 193 6.29 -7.17 6.19
N VAL A 194 6.44 -6.58 5.01
CA VAL A 194 7.46 -5.54 4.78
C VAL A 194 7.17 -4.29 5.62
N ALA A 195 5.90 -3.87 5.72
CA ALA A 195 5.51 -2.75 6.56
C ALA A 195 5.83 -2.99 8.04
N SER A 196 5.67 -4.22 8.53
CA SER A 196 6.04 -4.60 9.89
C SER A 196 7.54 -4.47 10.14
N ILE A 197 8.39 -4.87 9.19
CA ILE A 197 9.85 -4.68 9.27
C ILE A 197 10.19 -3.19 9.34
N PHE A 198 9.55 -2.36 8.51
CA PHE A 198 9.75 -0.89 8.55
C PHE A 198 9.30 -0.28 9.89
N ALA A 199 8.28 -0.85 10.51
CA ALA A 199 7.82 -0.48 11.85
C ALA A 199 8.63 -1.13 12.99
N GLY A 200 9.80 -1.71 12.71
CA GLY A 200 10.67 -2.32 13.72
C GLY A 200 10.18 -3.69 14.20
N TYR A 201 9.74 -4.54 13.28
CA TYR A 201 9.19 -5.88 13.56
C TYR A 201 7.91 -5.85 14.43
N ASN A 202 7.09 -4.82 14.25
CA ASN A 202 5.86 -4.66 15.01
C ASN A 202 4.76 -5.60 14.48
N LEU A 203 4.40 -6.62 15.28
CA LEU A 203 3.37 -7.59 14.95
C LEU A 203 1.98 -6.95 14.81
N PHE A 204 1.67 -5.91 15.58
CA PHE A 204 0.38 -5.23 15.49
C PHE A 204 0.19 -4.59 14.11
N VAL A 205 1.23 -3.95 13.56
CA VAL A 205 1.20 -3.34 12.22
C VAL A 205 0.94 -4.42 11.16
N LEU A 206 1.59 -5.57 11.28
CA LEU A 206 1.36 -6.71 10.37
C LEU A 206 -0.12 -7.12 10.40
N LEU A 207 -0.65 -7.40 11.59
CA LEU A 207 -2.02 -7.87 11.76
C LEU A 207 -3.04 -6.83 11.32
N GLN A 208 -2.80 -5.55 11.62
CA GLN A 208 -3.68 -4.44 11.23
C GLN A 208 -3.79 -4.30 9.71
N ILE A 209 -2.65 -4.26 9.00
CA ILE A 209 -2.60 -4.15 7.54
C ILE A 209 -3.18 -5.41 6.88
N PHE A 210 -2.85 -6.59 7.41
CA PHE A 210 -3.32 -7.84 6.83
C PHE A 210 -4.82 -8.04 7.02
N ALA A 211 -5.36 -7.81 8.23
CA ALA A 211 -6.78 -7.95 8.52
C ALA A 211 -7.63 -6.96 7.70
N THR A 212 -7.19 -5.71 7.57
CA THR A 212 -7.89 -4.71 6.74
C THR A 212 -7.81 -5.06 5.26
N SER A 213 -6.67 -5.56 4.79
CA SER A 213 -6.55 -6.06 3.42
C SER A 213 -7.48 -7.24 3.15
N MET A 214 -7.62 -8.18 4.09
CA MET A 214 -8.56 -9.30 3.97
C MET A 214 -10.00 -8.80 3.87
N PHE A 215 -10.39 -7.86 4.73
CA PHE A 215 -11.70 -7.25 4.69
C PHE A 215 -11.97 -6.57 3.33
N ILE A 216 -11.00 -5.82 2.82
CA ILE A 216 -11.09 -5.18 1.50
C ILE A 216 -11.25 -6.23 0.40
N ILE A 217 -10.44 -7.30 0.38
CA ILE A 217 -10.51 -8.34 -0.66
C ILE A 217 -11.87 -9.04 -0.65
N LEU A 218 -12.45 -9.29 0.53
CA LEU A 218 -13.78 -9.86 0.67
C LEU A 218 -14.87 -8.90 0.15
N LEU A 219 -14.79 -7.62 0.50
CA LEU A 219 -15.73 -6.59 0.06
C LEU A 219 -15.60 -6.28 -1.45
N SER A 220 -14.37 -6.39 -1.98
CA SER A 220 -14.03 -6.06 -3.36
C SER A 220 -14.66 -7.01 -4.37
N GLY A 221 -15.06 -8.22 -3.95
CA GLY A 221 -15.89 -9.08 -4.78
C GLY A 221 -15.34 -9.26 -6.21
N ARG A 222 -16.21 -9.10 -7.21
CA ARG A 222 -15.80 -8.73 -8.58
C ARG A 222 -15.94 -7.20 -8.68
N LEU A 223 -14.83 -6.47 -8.76
CA LEU A 223 -14.79 -5.00 -8.86
C LEU A 223 -15.25 -4.56 -10.26
N ARG A 224 -16.57 -4.57 -10.50
CA ARG A 224 -17.14 -4.22 -11.80
C ARG A 224 -17.33 -2.72 -12.02
N THR A 225 -17.37 -1.91 -10.96
CA THR A 225 -17.69 -0.48 -11.07
C THR A 225 -16.73 0.39 -10.26
N ARG A 226 -16.48 1.61 -10.76
CA ARG A 226 -15.66 2.61 -10.09
C ARG A 226 -16.17 2.93 -8.67
N SER A 227 -17.49 2.95 -8.48
CA SER A 227 -18.11 3.14 -7.15
C SER A 227 -17.74 2.03 -6.16
N LYS A 228 -17.65 0.77 -6.60
CA LYS A 228 -17.24 -0.34 -5.72
C LYS A 228 -15.79 -0.21 -5.27
N VAL A 229 -14.90 0.25 -6.16
CA VAL A 229 -13.49 0.54 -5.82
C VAL A 229 -13.40 1.62 -4.74
N LEU A 230 -14.12 2.73 -4.90
CA LEU A 230 -14.14 3.81 -3.91
C LEU A 230 -14.77 3.37 -2.58
N ARG A 231 -15.85 2.57 -2.60
CA ARG A 231 -16.44 2.01 -1.38
C ARG A 231 -15.48 1.06 -0.67
N ALA A 232 -14.74 0.24 -1.40
CA ALA A 232 -13.72 -0.63 -0.82
C ALA A 232 -12.60 0.18 -0.14
N GLY A 233 -12.16 1.26 -0.78
CA GLY A 233 -11.22 2.22 -0.18
C GLY A 233 -11.77 2.88 1.08
N PHE A 234 -13.01 3.39 1.05
CA PHE A 234 -13.66 4.04 2.19
C PHE A 234 -13.83 3.09 3.38
N TRP A 235 -14.48 1.94 3.19
CA TRP A 235 -14.72 0.99 4.27
C TRP A 235 -13.43 0.33 4.78
N GLY A 236 -12.47 0.08 3.89
CA GLY A 236 -11.15 -0.42 4.25
C GLY A 236 -10.36 0.60 5.08
N GLY A 237 -10.35 1.86 4.67
CA GLY A 237 -9.72 2.96 5.41
C GLY A 237 -10.36 3.20 6.77
N LEU A 238 -11.69 3.15 6.85
CA LEU A 238 -12.42 3.28 8.11
C LEU A 238 -12.02 2.17 9.09
N LEU A 239 -11.98 0.91 8.63
CA LEU A 239 -11.55 -0.21 9.47
C LEU A 239 -10.09 -0.07 9.91
N PHE A 240 -9.21 0.38 9.01
CA PHE A 240 -7.80 0.60 9.32
C PHE A 240 -7.61 1.71 10.37
N GLY A 241 -8.31 2.83 10.20
CA GLY A 241 -8.30 3.93 11.17
C GLY A 241 -8.93 3.54 12.50
N PHE A 242 -9.98 2.72 12.50
CA PHE A 242 -10.58 2.20 13.73
C PHE A 242 -9.65 1.24 14.49
N ALA A 243 -8.92 0.38 13.79
CA ALA A 243 -7.89 -0.44 14.42
C ALA A 243 -6.77 0.43 15.02
N GLY A 244 -6.40 1.52 14.33
CA GLY A 244 -5.47 2.53 14.85
C GLY A 244 -6.00 3.26 16.10
N PHE A 245 -7.30 3.54 16.14
CA PHE A 245 -7.99 4.10 17.31
C PHE A 245 -7.88 3.16 18.51
N LEU A 246 -8.16 1.87 18.34
CA LEU A 246 -8.04 0.87 19.41
C LEU A 246 -6.60 0.73 19.90
N LEU A 247 -5.62 0.76 19.00
CA LEU A 247 -4.20 0.78 19.39
C LEU A 247 -3.86 1.99 20.24
N SER A 248 -4.35 3.17 19.84
CA SER A 248 -4.06 4.43 20.52
C SER A 248 -4.62 4.45 21.94
N ILE A 249 -5.75 3.79 22.19
CA ILE A 249 -6.27 3.56 23.54
C ILE A 249 -5.31 2.69 24.35
N ASN A 250 -4.89 1.54 23.80
CA ASN A 250 -3.99 0.61 24.49
C ASN A 250 -2.64 1.24 24.83
N LEU A 251 -2.15 2.15 23.99
CA LEU A 251 -0.91 2.88 24.21
C LEU A 251 -1.07 4.15 25.06
N ASN A 252 -2.26 4.38 25.64
CA ASN A 252 -2.57 5.54 26.49
C ASN A 252 -2.27 6.91 25.84
N TYR A 253 -2.52 7.04 24.53
CA TYR A 253 -2.42 8.33 23.87
C TYR A 253 -3.53 9.30 24.33
N PRO A 254 -3.32 10.62 24.24
CA PRO A 254 -4.33 11.60 24.60
C PRO A 254 -5.62 11.40 23.80
N TRP A 255 -6.78 11.61 24.44
CA TRP A 255 -8.11 11.51 23.81
C TRP A 255 -8.26 12.34 22.53
N THR A 256 -7.51 13.43 22.39
CA THR A 256 -7.47 14.28 21.19
C THR A 256 -6.89 13.59 19.96
N THR A 257 -6.02 12.58 20.15
CA THR A 257 -5.36 11.87 19.04
C THR A 257 -6.19 10.70 18.50
N LEU A 258 -7.11 10.18 19.30
CA LEU A 258 -7.94 9.02 18.96
C LEU A 258 -8.80 9.27 17.69
N PRO A 259 -9.61 10.33 17.60
CA PRO A 259 -10.44 10.57 16.40
C PRO A 259 -9.60 10.85 15.15
N VAL A 260 -8.39 11.40 15.32
CA VAL A 260 -7.47 11.66 14.21
C VAL A 260 -7.05 10.37 13.50
N GLN A 261 -6.94 9.24 14.22
CA GLN A 261 -6.61 7.95 13.61
C GLN A 261 -7.67 7.46 12.64
N VAL A 262 -8.95 7.60 13.02
CA VAL A 262 -10.07 7.18 12.18
C VAL A 262 -10.13 8.04 10.91
N VAL A 263 -9.96 9.35 11.07
CA VAL A 263 -9.93 10.30 9.94
C VAL A 263 -8.74 10.01 9.02
N ALA A 264 -7.54 9.86 9.58
CA ALA A 264 -6.32 9.57 8.84
C ALA A 264 -6.43 8.25 8.04
N GLY A 265 -6.90 7.18 8.67
CA GLY A 265 -7.12 5.90 8.01
C GLY A 265 -8.17 5.98 6.90
N THR A 266 -9.26 6.68 7.14
CA THR A 266 -10.33 6.86 6.14
C THR A 266 -9.83 7.65 4.92
N ILE A 267 -9.09 8.74 5.15
CA ILE A 267 -8.47 9.52 4.07
C ILE A 267 -7.48 8.66 3.30
N GLY A 268 -6.60 7.92 4.00
CA GLY A 268 -5.65 6.99 3.38
C GLY A 268 -6.33 5.94 2.51
N GLY A 269 -7.46 5.40 2.96
CA GLY A 269 -8.28 4.46 2.20
C GLY A 269 -8.94 5.07 0.96
N ILE A 270 -9.51 6.27 1.05
CA ILE A 270 -10.09 6.99 -0.09
C ILE A 270 -9.00 7.31 -1.13
N VAL A 271 -7.86 7.85 -0.69
CA VAL A 271 -6.71 8.16 -1.56
C VAL A 271 -6.21 6.88 -2.24
N SER A 272 -6.14 5.76 -1.52
CA SER A 272 -5.78 4.47 -2.11
C SER A 272 -6.76 4.03 -3.19
N GLY A 273 -8.07 4.20 -2.98
CA GLY A 273 -9.09 3.89 -3.97
C GLY A 273 -8.97 4.77 -5.22
N LEU A 274 -8.70 6.07 -5.06
CA LEU A 274 -8.46 7.00 -6.16
C LEU A 274 -7.19 6.63 -6.94
N LEU A 275 -6.10 6.35 -6.25
CA LEU A 275 -4.85 5.89 -6.86
C LEU A 275 -5.05 4.58 -7.62
N ALA A 276 -5.83 3.64 -7.07
CA ALA A 276 -6.15 2.40 -7.77
C ALA A 276 -6.91 2.67 -9.08
N LEU A 277 -7.90 3.55 -9.08
CA LEU A 277 -8.63 3.92 -10.30
C LEU A 277 -7.73 4.59 -11.35
N MET A 278 -6.72 5.36 -10.94
CA MET A 278 -5.75 5.96 -11.87
C MET A 278 -4.77 4.92 -12.43
N LEU A 279 -4.34 3.96 -11.62
CA LEU A 279 -3.33 2.98 -12.01
C LEU A 279 -3.90 1.78 -12.79
N LEU A 280 -5.17 1.41 -12.56
CA LEU A 280 -5.79 0.26 -13.24
C LEU A 280 -5.70 0.34 -14.77
N PRO A 281 -6.10 1.43 -15.45
CA PRO A 281 -5.98 1.54 -16.91
C PRO A 281 -4.52 1.47 -17.39
N LEU A 282 -3.57 1.99 -16.62
CA LEU A 282 -2.15 1.92 -16.94
C LEU A 282 -1.65 0.47 -16.89
N TYR A 283 -2.07 -0.30 -15.87
CA TYR A 283 -1.74 -1.71 -15.78
C TYR A 283 -2.38 -2.54 -16.90
N GLU A 284 -3.62 -2.25 -17.27
CA GLU A 284 -4.30 -2.90 -18.42
C GLU A 284 -3.63 -2.59 -19.77
N LEU A 285 -2.91 -1.46 -19.88
CA LEU A 285 -2.15 -1.12 -21.08
C LEU A 285 -0.80 -1.86 -21.12
N ILE A 286 -0.11 -1.92 -19.98
CA ILE A 286 1.22 -2.54 -19.88
C ILE A 286 1.11 -4.07 -19.90
N PHE A 287 0.05 -4.63 -19.32
CA PHE A 287 -0.21 -6.05 -19.25
C PHE A 287 -1.42 -6.40 -20.12
N PRO A 288 -1.38 -7.47 -20.95
CA PRO A 288 -2.53 -7.92 -21.72
C PRO A 288 -3.56 -8.62 -20.82
N VAL A 289 -4.06 -7.89 -19.81
CA VAL A 289 -5.01 -8.36 -18.81
C VAL A 289 -6.26 -7.49 -18.91
N THR A 290 -7.40 -8.15 -19.07
CA THR A 290 -8.71 -7.49 -19.10
C THR A 290 -9.36 -7.57 -17.73
N THR A 291 -9.67 -6.41 -17.14
CA THR A 291 -10.48 -6.36 -15.91
C THR A 291 -11.97 -6.40 -16.23
N ASP A 292 -12.79 -6.76 -15.24
CA ASP A 292 -14.24 -6.68 -15.34
C ASP A 292 -14.73 -5.25 -15.70
N MET A 293 -14.03 -4.21 -15.26
CA MET A 293 -14.36 -2.83 -15.63
C MET A 293 -14.14 -2.59 -17.12
N ARG A 294 -12.99 -3.02 -17.65
CA ARG A 294 -12.70 -2.93 -19.09
C ARG A 294 -13.70 -3.72 -19.93
N LEU A 295 -14.08 -4.92 -19.46
CA LEU A 295 -15.10 -5.74 -20.13
C LEU A 295 -16.45 -5.02 -20.22
N MET A 296 -16.88 -4.34 -19.15
CA MET A 296 -18.12 -3.54 -19.21
C MET A 296 -17.99 -2.30 -20.11
N GLU A 297 -16.81 -1.69 -20.21
CA GLU A 297 -16.58 -0.57 -21.13
C GLU A 297 -16.69 -1.00 -22.60
N ILE A 298 -16.26 -2.21 -22.95
CA ILE A 298 -16.33 -2.72 -24.35
C ILE A 298 -17.60 -3.52 -24.65
N SER A 299 -18.43 -3.84 -23.66
CA SER A 299 -19.66 -4.62 -23.85
C SER A 299 -20.83 -3.82 -24.44
N THR A 300 -20.66 -2.51 -24.67
CA THR A 300 -21.67 -1.67 -25.29
C THR A 300 -21.83 -2.03 -26.77
N MET A 301 -23.09 -2.20 -27.21
CA MET A 301 -23.42 -2.45 -28.62
C MET A 301 -23.10 -1.26 -29.53
N GLU A 302 -22.83 -0.09 -28.96
CA GLU A 302 -22.37 1.09 -29.69
C GLU A 302 -20.87 1.02 -30.03
N HIS A 303 -20.15 0.01 -29.51
CA HIS A 303 -18.75 -0.18 -29.83
C HIS A 303 -18.55 -0.25 -31.36
N PRO A 304 -17.60 0.52 -31.95
CA PRO A 304 -17.49 0.66 -33.40
C PRO A 304 -17.44 -0.67 -34.16
N LEU A 305 -16.72 -1.66 -33.62
CA LEU A 305 -16.64 -2.99 -34.21
C LEU A 305 -17.97 -3.76 -34.17
N LEU A 306 -18.73 -3.67 -33.07
CA LEU A 306 -20.04 -4.34 -32.96
C LEU A 306 -21.08 -3.66 -33.86
N ARG A 307 -21.02 -2.33 -33.96
CA ARG A 307 -21.85 -1.57 -34.91
C ARG A 307 -21.54 -1.95 -36.36
N ARG A 308 -20.26 -2.09 -36.71
CA ARG A 308 -19.87 -2.60 -38.03
C ARG A 308 -20.39 -4.01 -38.25
N LEU A 309 -20.25 -4.90 -37.27
CA LEU A 309 -20.74 -6.27 -37.37
C LEU A 309 -22.25 -6.31 -37.62
N ALA A 310 -23.02 -5.48 -36.91
CA ALA A 310 -24.47 -5.37 -37.10
C ALA A 310 -24.89 -4.88 -38.50
N ILE A 311 -24.08 -4.04 -39.15
CA ILE A 311 -24.39 -3.45 -40.47
C ILE A 311 -23.83 -4.30 -41.61
N GLU A 312 -22.58 -4.73 -41.50
CA GLU A 312 -21.83 -5.42 -42.57
C GLU A 312 -22.03 -6.95 -42.55
N ALA A 313 -22.31 -7.54 -41.38
CA ALA A 313 -22.47 -8.98 -41.18
C ALA A 313 -23.61 -9.31 -40.18
N PRO A 314 -24.88 -8.97 -40.51
CA PRO A 314 -26.00 -9.02 -39.58
C PRO A 314 -26.29 -10.43 -39.05
N GLY A 315 -26.07 -11.47 -39.85
CA GLY A 315 -26.21 -12.86 -39.45
C GLY A 315 -25.21 -13.26 -38.38
N THR A 316 -23.93 -12.92 -38.58
CA THR A 316 -22.87 -13.14 -37.58
C THR A 316 -23.13 -12.33 -36.31
N TYR A 317 -23.64 -11.10 -36.43
CA TYR A 317 -24.06 -10.30 -35.27
C TYR A 317 -25.15 -11.03 -34.45
N HIS A 318 -26.24 -11.46 -35.10
CA HIS A 318 -27.30 -12.20 -34.42
C HIS A 318 -26.81 -13.51 -33.80
N HIS A 319 -25.96 -14.26 -34.52
CA HIS A 319 -25.30 -15.45 -33.99
C HIS A 319 -24.51 -15.14 -32.70
N SER A 320 -23.67 -14.11 -32.74
CA SER A 320 -22.83 -13.72 -31.60
C SER A 320 -23.64 -13.33 -30.37
N ILE A 321 -24.78 -12.64 -30.54
CA ILE A 321 -25.70 -12.33 -29.44
C ILE A 321 -26.35 -13.59 -28.86
N MET A 322 -26.77 -14.54 -29.71
CA MET A 322 -27.36 -15.80 -29.25
C MET A 322 -26.33 -16.66 -28.49
N VAL A 323 -25.10 -16.76 -29.00
CA VAL A 323 -23.99 -17.44 -28.32
C VAL A 323 -23.69 -16.76 -26.99
N ALA A 324 -23.68 -15.43 -26.93
CA ALA A 324 -23.44 -14.69 -25.70
C ALA A 324 -24.47 -15.01 -24.60
N ASN A 325 -25.75 -15.16 -24.95
CA ASN A 325 -26.80 -15.55 -24.00
C ASN A 325 -26.59 -16.98 -23.46
N LEU A 326 -26.25 -17.92 -24.33
CA LEU A 326 -25.96 -19.31 -23.93
C LEU A 326 -24.69 -19.40 -23.08
N ALA A 327 -23.62 -18.73 -23.50
CA ALA A 327 -22.35 -18.68 -22.79
C ALA A 327 -22.52 -18.01 -21.41
N HIS A 328 -23.34 -16.96 -21.32
CA HIS A 328 -23.69 -16.33 -20.05
C HIS A 328 -24.33 -17.33 -19.08
N ALA A 329 -25.41 -17.99 -19.51
CA ALA A 329 -26.14 -18.94 -18.69
C ALA A 329 -25.26 -20.13 -18.25
N GLY A 330 -24.44 -20.66 -19.16
CA GLY A 330 -23.53 -21.76 -18.85
C GLY A 330 -22.43 -21.36 -17.85
N ALA A 331 -21.83 -20.17 -18.03
CA ALA A 331 -20.82 -19.66 -17.12
C ALA A 331 -21.41 -19.31 -15.74
N GLU A 332 -22.61 -18.73 -15.70
CA GLU A 332 -23.30 -18.43 -14.44
C GLU A 332 -23.64 -19.70 -13.66
N ALA A 333 -24.21 -20.71 -14.32
CA ALA A 333 -24.54 -22.00 -13.71
C ALA A 333 -23.30 -22.73 -13.14
N SER A 334 -22.14 -22.54 -13.76
CA SER A 334 -20.86 -23.14 -13.33
C SER A 334 -20.11 -22.31 -12.29
N GLY A 335 -20.59 -21.10 -11.95
CA GLY A 335 -19.92 -20.16 -11.05
C GLY A 335 -18.75 -19.39 -11.67
N ASP A 336 -18.55 -19.50 -12.99
CA ASP A 336 -17.47 -18.87 -13.74
C ASP A 336 -17.76 -17.39 -14.06
N ASN A 337 -16.87 -16.75 -14.83
CA ASN A 337 -17.04 -15.34 -15.19
C ASN A 337 -18.01 -15.12 -16.36
N ALA A 338 -19.31 -15.10 -16.06
CA ALA A 338 -20.35 -14.85 -17.05
C ALA A 338 -20.17 -13.55 -17.87
N LEU A 339 -19.67 -12.46 -17.27
CA LEU A 339 -19.39 -11.21 -18.00
C LEU A 339 -18.31 -11.42 -19.06
N LEU A 340 -17.22 -12.11 -18.70
CA LEU A 340 -16.15 -12.42 -19.63
C LEU A 340 -16.66 -13.30 -20.79
N ALA A 341 -17.44 -14.33 -20.48
CA ALA A 341 -18.02 -15.22 -21.48
C ALA A 341 -18.95 -14.46 -22.46
N THR A 342 -19.80 -13.58 -21.95
CA THR A 342 -20.68 -12.71 -22.75
C THR A 342 -19.87 -11.81 -23.68
N VAL A 343 -18.89 -11.08 -23.15
CA VAL A 343 -18.10 -10.12 -23.96
C VAL A 343 -17.22 -10.85 -24.97
N MET A 344 -16.59 -11.96 -24.60
CA MET A 344 -15.84 -12.80 -25.56
C MET A 344 -16.74 -13.27 -26.69
N SER A 345 -17.99 -13.67 -26.40
CA SER A 345 -18.94 -14.10 -27.42
C SER A 345 -19.33 -12.98 -28.40
N TYR A 346 -19.44 -11.73 -27.93
CA TYR A 346 -19.71 -10.60 -28.83
C TYR A 346 -18.62 -10.38 -29.89
N PHE A 347 -17.37 -10.68 -29.55
CA PHE A 347 -16.22 -10.43 -30.42
C PHE A 347 -15.62 -11.71 -31.03
N HIS A 348 -16.11 -12.91 -30.69
CA HIS A 348 -15.45 -14.17 -31.07
C HIS A 348 -15.33 -14.34 -32.59
N ASP A 349 -16.33 -13.87 -33.33
CA ASP A 349 -16.43 -13.94 -34.78
C ASP A 349 -16.16 -12.58 -35.47
N ILE A 350 -15.54 -11.62 -34.78
CA ILE A 350 -15.34 -10.27 -35.32
C ILE A 350 -14.48 -10.26 -36.60
N GLY A 351 -13.65 -11.29 -36.81
CA GLY A 351 -12.85 -11.48 -38.02
C GLY A 351 -13.68 -11.65 -39.29
N LYS A 352 -14.93 -12.13 -39.18
CA LYS A 352 -15.84 -12.30 -40.33
C LYS A 352 -16.19 -10.98 -41.03
N LEU A 353 -15.96 -9.83 -40.37
CA LEU A 353 -16.06 -8.49 -40.97
C LEU A 353 -15.21 -8.31 -42.22
N GLN A 354 -14.11 -9.04 -42.37
CA GLN A 354 -13.25 -8.90 -43.54
C GLN A 354 -13.90 -9.42 -44.82
N ASN A 355 -14.73 -10.47 -44.71
CA ASN A 355 -15.32 -11.18 -45.85
C ASN A 355 -16.72 -11.74 -45.53
N PRO A 356 -17.72 -10.92 -45.13
CA PRO A 356 -18.98 -11.41 -44.54
C PRO A 356 -19.76 -12.40 -45.41
N ARG A 357 -19.80 -12.17 -46.73
CA ARG A 357 -20.56 -12.97 -47.71
C ARG A 357 -20.12 -14.44 -47.81
N TYR A 358 -18.92 -14.79 -47.35
CA TYR A 358 -18.41 -16.15 -47.36
C TYR A 358 -18.91 -16.97 -46.17
N PHE A 359 -19.56 -16.35 -45.19
CA PHE A 359 -20.11 -17.05 -44.03
C PHE A 359 -21.61 -17.26 -44.21
N THR A 360 -22.05 -18.52 -44.07
CA THR A 360 -23.42 -18.96 -44.38
C THR A 360 -24.51 -18.18 -43.67
N GLU A 361 -24.26 -17.73 -42.43
CA GLU A 361 -25.25 -16.95 -41.67
C GLU A 361 -25.50 -15.55 -42.25
N ASN A 362 -24.59 -15.02 -43.06
CA ASN A 362 -24.74 -13.73 -43.75
C ASN A 362 -25.16 -13.88 -45.22
N GLN A 363 -25.28 -15.12 -45.71
CA GLN A 363 -25.71 -15.37 -47.07
C GLN A 363 -27.23 -15.20 -47.15
N MET A 364 -27.70 -14.41 -48.10
CA MET A 364 -29.10 -14.41 -48.49
C MET A 364 -29.36 -15.64 -49.37
N LEU A 365 -30.61 -16.13 -49.40
CA LEU A 365 -31.05 -17.22 -50.28
C LEU A 365 -30.47 -17.07 -51.71
N GLY A 366 -29.51 -17.93 -52.06
CA GLY A 366 -28.72 -17.84 -53.29
C GLY A 366 -27.52 -18.80 -53.33
N ASP A 367 -26.63 -18.61 -54.33
CA ASP A 367 -25.43 -19.42 -54.56
C ASP A 367 -24.37 -19.23 -53.47
N ASN A 368 -23.76 -20.34 -53.06
CA ASN A 368 -22.67 -20.34 -52.10
C ASN A 368 -21.37 -19.95 -52.83
N PRO A 369 -20.70 -18.84 -52.47
CA PRO A 369 -19.49 -18.39 -53.16
C PRO A 369 -18.32 -19.37 -53.04
N HIS A 370 -18.42 -20.38 -52.17
CA HIS A 370 -17.45 -21.46 -52.09
C HIS A 370 -17.59 -22.51 -53.20
N ASP A 371 -18.74 -22.61 -53.87
CA ASP A 371 -18.98 -23.60 -54.92
C ASP A 371 -18.17 -23.31 -56.19
N ASP A 372 -17.87 -22.03 -56.44
CA ASP A 372 -17.08 -21.55 -57.58
C ASP A 372 -15.59 -21.40 -57.26
N LEU A 373 -15.17 -21.70 -56.03
CA LEU A 373 -13.78 -21.55 -55.58
C LEU A 373 -13.05 -22.89 -55.52
N SER A 374 -11.75 -22.87 -55.83
CA SER A 374 -10.90 -24.01 -55.50
C SER A 374 -10.85 -24.20 -53.97
N PRO A 375 -10.69 -25.43 -53.46
CA PRO A 375 -10.58 -25.67 -52.02
C PRO A 375 -9.47 -24.85 -51.33
N SER A 376 -8.35 -24.60 -52.02
CA SER A 376 -7.25 -23.78 -51.52
C SER A 376 -7.64 -22.31 -51.34
N MET A 377 -8.36 -21.73 -52.30
CA MET A 377 -8.83 -20.34 -52.23
C MET A 377 -9.96 -20.18 -51.21
N SER A 378 -10.86 -21.16 -51.14
CA SER A 378 -11.92 -21.23 -50.15
C SER A 378 -11.37 -21.16 -48.72
N THR A 379 -10.32 -21.95 -48.42
CA THR A 379 -9.68 -21.97 -47.10
C THR A 379 -8.98 -20.67 -46.71
N LEU A 380 -8.57 -19.84 -47.68
CA LEU A 380 -7.92 -18.55 -47.39
C LEU A 380 -8.91 -17.44 -47.01
N LEU A 381 -10.20 -17.64 -47.29
CA LEU A 381 -11.26 -16.65 -47.05
C LEU A 381 -11.97 -16.86 -45.71
N ILE A 382 -11.76 -18.02 -45.08
CA ILE A 382 -12.33 -18.46 -43.79
C ILE A 382 -11.19 -18.50 -42.77
#